data_AF-A0A151BB42-F1
#
_entry.id   AF-A0A151BB42-F1
#
_cell.length_a   1.000
_cell.length_b   1.000
_cell.length_c   1.000
_cell.angle_alpha   90.00
_cell.angle_beta   90.00
_cell.angle_gamma   90.00
#
_symmetry.space_group_name_H-M   'P 1'
#
loop_
_entity.id
_entity.type
_entity.pdbx_description
1 polymer ?
#
loop_
_entity_poly.entity_id
_entity_poly.type
_entity_poly.pdbx_seq_one_letter_code
_entity_poly.pdbx_strand_id
1 'polypeptide(L)' 'SPPGVEGAGYYVPQAEAVRRAAGIPVIGVGGIKTAEEADAILRSGRVDLVAVGRALLSDPHWALKALRLLRGASS' A
#
# COMPACT_ATOMS: atom_id res chain seq x y z
N SER A 1 -0.47 -12.54 8.26
CA SER A 1 0.89 -11.97 8.04
C SER A 1 1.92 -13.00 8.50
N PRO A 2 3.23 -12.79 8.31
CA PRO A 2 4.23 -13.58 9.03
C PRO A 2 3.99 -13.52 10.55
N PRO A 3 4.37 -14.55 11.33
CA PRO A 3 4.29 -14.49 12.78
C PRO A 3 5.03 -13.26 13.33
N GLY A 4 4.43 -12.53 14.26
CA GLY A 4 5.03 -11.35 14.90
C GLY A 4 4.98 -10.04 14.10
N VAL A 5 4.26 -10.00 12.98
CA VAL A 5 4.14 -8.79 12.15
C VAL A 5 2.67 -8.41 11.95
N GLU A 6 2.28 -7.25 12.47
CA GLU A 6 0.91 -6.72 12.43
C GLU A 6 0.85 -5.37 11.71
N GLY A 7 -0.35 -5.00 11.26
CA GLY A 7 -0.62 -3.74 10.56
C GLY A 7 -0.45 -3.79 9.04
N ALA A 8 -0.94 -2.74 8.37
CA ALA A 8 -0.78 -2.53 6.94
C ALA A 8 0.57 -1.86 6.63
N GLY A 9 1.20 -2.25 5.53
CA GLY A 9 2.49 -1.70 5.09
C GLY A 9 3.66 -2.11 5.98
N TYR A 10 3.69 -3.30 6.55
CA TYR A 10 4.75 -3.69 7.49
C TYR A 10 6.17 -3.74 6.89
N TYR A 11 6.32 -3.71 5.55
CA TYR A 11 7.61 -3.54 4.88
C TYR A 11 7.88 -2.12 4.35
N VAL A 12 6.98 -1.16 4.60
CA VAL A 12 7.15 0.24 4.19
C VAL A 12 8.41 0.88 4.78
N PRO A 13 8.79 0.67 6.07
CA PRO A 13 10.04 1.22 6.59
C PRO A 13 11.30 0.79 5.82
N GLN A 14 11.32 -0.45 5.33
CA GLN A 14 12.42 -1.02 4.55
C GLN A 14 12.43 -0.42 3.14
N ALA A 15 11.27 -0.32 2.49
CA ALA A 15 11.15 0.34 1.18
C ALA A 15 11.61 1.80 1.24
N GLU A 16 11.20 2.53 2.28
CA GLU A 16 11.60 3.92 2.51
C GLU A 16 13.12 4.06 2.70
N ALA A 17 13.74 3.14 3.45
CA ALA A 17 15.18 3.12 3.63
C ALA A 17 15.92 2.93 2.29
N VAL A 18 15.44 2.02 1.44
CA VAL A 18 15.97 1.82 0.08
C VAL A 18 15.79 3.09 -0.77
N ARG A 19 14.61 3.70 -0.75
CA ARG A 19 14.31 4.95 -1.46
C ARG A 19 15.30 6.05 -1.10
N ARG A 20 15.53 6.28 0.20
CA ARG A 20 16.47 7.31 0.68
C ARG A 20 17.93 7.01 0.33
N ALA A 21 18.33 5.74 0.41
CA ALA A 21 19.72 5.35 0.17
C ALA A 21 20.08 5.33 -1.33
N ALA A 22 19.17 4.87 -2.18
CA ALA A 22 19.42 4.68 -3.61
C ALA A 22 18.88 5.82 -4.49
N GLY A 23 17.98 6.67 -3.97
CA GLY A 23 17.41 7.78 -4.73
C GLY A 23 16.50 7.36 -5.89
N ILE A 24 15.99 6.13 -5.86
CA ILE A 24 15.10 5.58 -6.91
C ILE A 24 13.68 5.34 -6.38
N PRO A 25 12.65 5.36 -7.26
CA PRO A 25 11.29 5.05 -6.86
C PRO A 25 11.17 3.63 -6.28
N VAL A 26 10.31 3.46 -5.27
CA VAL A 26 10.06 2.17 -4.61
C VAL A 26 8.57 1.86 -4.52
N ILE A 27 8.28 0.55 -4.42
CA ILE A 27 6.93 0.03 -4.21
C ILE A 27 6.82 -0.49 -2.77
N GLY A 28 5.92 0.09 -1.98
CA GLY A 28 5.58 -0.35 -0.64
C GLY A 28 4.67 -1.57 -0.64
N VAL A 29 4.94 -2.54 0.22
CA VAL A 29 4.19 -3.80 0.30
C VAL A 29 4.00 -4.27 1.74
N GLY A 30 3.19 -5.32 1.91
CA GLY A 30 3.05 -6.05 3.16
C GLY A 30 1.73 -5.78 3.87
N GLY A 31 0.80 -6.73 3.82
CA GLY A 31 -0.40 -6.72 4.67
C GLY A 31 -1.47 -5.69 4.31
N ILE A 32 -1.33 -5.00 3.18
CA ILE A 32 -2.28 -4.00 2.68
C ILE A 32 -3.51 -4.72 2.12
N LYS A 33 -4.68 -4.36 2.65
CA LYS A 33 -5.96 -5.03 2.36
C LYS A 33 -7.03 -4.05 1.89
N THR A 34 -7.05 -2.83 2.42
CA THR A 34 -8.08 -1.84 2.09
C THR A 34 -7.54 -0.70 1.23
N ALA A 35 -8.45 0.03 0.59
CA ALA A 35 -8.09 1.15 -0.26
C ALA A 35 -7.52 2.32 0.57
N GLU A 36 -8.06 2.52 1.77
CA GLU A 36 -7.65 3.55 2.72
C GLU A 36 -6.26 3.27 3.30
N GLU A 37 -5.95 2.00 3.59
CA GLU A 37 -4.59 1.60 3.98
C GLU A 37 -3.58 1.92 2.87
N ALA A 38 -3.92 1.59 1.62
CA ALA A 38 -3.07 1.88 0.47
C ALA A 38 -2.91 3.40 0.26
N ASP A 39 -3.99 4.17 0.31
CA ASP A 39 -3.99 5.63 0.15
C ASP A 39 -3.20 6.33 1.25
N ALA A 40 -3.39 5.92 2.52
CA ALA A 40 -2.66 6.48 3.65
C ALA A 40 -1.14 6.26 3.51
N ILE A 41 -0.72 5.07 3.07
CA ILE A 41 0.69 4.77 2.81
C ILE A 41 1.23 5.64 1.66
N LEU A 42 0.50 5.77 0.55
CA LEU A 42 0.93 6.63 -0.57
C LEU A 42 1.04 8.10 -0.15
N ARG A 43 0.03 8.63 0.54
CA ARG A 43 0.00 10.03 1.02
C ARG A 43 1.08 10.33 2.05
N SER A 44 1.60 9.32 2.74
CA SER A 44 2.74 9.50 3.64
C SER A 44 4.04 9.89 2.92
N GLY A 45 4.13 9.70 1.59
CA GLY A 45 5.32 10.02 0.79
C GLY A 45 6.52 9.10 1.02
N ARG A 46 6.36 8.02 1.81
CA ARG A 46 7.42 7.07 2.14
C ARG A 46 7.75 6.11 0.99
N VAL A 47 6.79 5.91 0.08
CA VAL A 47 6.89 5.06 -1.10
C VAL A 47 6.18 5.73 -2.26
N ASP A 48 6.57 5.39 -3.49
CA ASP A 48 6.04 6.02 -4.71
C ASP A 48 4.86 5.23 -5.29
N LEU A 49 4.79 3.92 -4.99
CA LEU A 49 3.68 3.03 -5.32
C LEU A 49 3.37 2.08 -4.16
N VAL A 50 2.21 1.44 -4.20
CA VAL A 50 1.79 0.39 -3.27
C VAL A 50 1.40 -0.87 -4.05
N ALA A 51 1.87 -2.04 -3.62
CA ALA A 51 1.41 -3.32 -4.18
C ALA A 51 0.43 -4.03 -3.24
N VAL A 52 -0.67 -4.49 -3.82
CA VAL A 52 -1.71 -5.27 -3.15
C VAL A 52 -1.75 -6.67 -3.73
N GLY A 53 -1.36 -7.66 -2.94
CA GLY A 53 -1.30 -9.06 -3.36
C GLY A 53 -2.59 -9.82 -3.04
N ARG A 54 -2.64 -10.46 -1.87
CA ARG A 54 -3.75 -11.35 -1.48
C ARG A 54 -5.14 -10.74 -1.58
N ALA A 55 -5.31 -9.46 -1.26
CA ALA A 55 -6.63 -8.82 -1.37
C ALA A 55 -7.10 -8.70 -2.84
N LEU A 56 -6.17 -8.48 -3.78
CA LEU A 56 -6.45 -8.49 -5.21
C LEU A 56 -6.76 -9.91 -5.73
N LEU A 57 -6.06 -10.93 -5.21
CA LEU A 57 -6.35 -12.34 -5.55
C LEU A 57 -7.71 -12.80 -5.01
N SER A 58 -8.08 -12.37 -3.81
CA SER A 58 -9.38 -12.67 -3.20
C SER A 58 -10.54 -11.94 -3.88
N ASP A 59 -10.29 -10.76 -4.43
CA ASP A 59 -11.30 -9.96 -5.12
C ASP A 59 -10.70 -9.32 -6.39
N PRO A 60 -10.98 -9.85 -7.59
CA PRO A 60 -10.42 -9.30 -8.83
C PRO A 60 -10.92 -7.87 -9.13
N HIS A 61 -12.01 -7.42 -8.49
CA HIS A 61 -12.53 -6.06 -8.64
C HIS A 61 -12.00 -5.09 -7.59
N TRP A 62 -11.04 -5.52 -6.75
CA TRP A 62 -10.51 -4.73 -5.65
C TRP A 62 -10.08 -3.32 -6.10
N ALA A 63 -9.32 -3.22 -7.20
CA ALA A 63 -8.84 -1.95 -7.73
C ALA A 63 -9.98 -1.01 -8.16
N LEU A 64 -11.02 -1.56 -8.79
CA LEU A 64 -12.18 -0.78 -9.21
C LEU A 64 -13.01 -0.30 -8.01
N LYS A 65 -13.14 -1.12 -6.95
CA LYS A 65 -13.78 -0.73 -5.70
C LYS A 65 -12.98 0.37 -4.98
N ALA A 66 -11.66 0.22 -4.92
CA ALA A 66 -10.75 1.22 -4.36
C ALA A 66 -10.89 2.57 -5.08
N LEU A 67 -10.91 2.56 -6.42
CA LEU A 67 -11.11 3.76 -7.23
C LEU A 67 -12.44 4.45 -6.91
N ARG A 68 -13.54 3.70 -6.85
CA ARG A 68 -14.87 4.25 -6.54
C ARG A 68 -14.91 4.88 -5.14
N LEU A 69 -14.33 4.20 -4.15
CA LEU A 69 -14.31 4.65 -2.78
C LEU A 69 -13.50 5.95 -2.61
N LEU A 70 -12.27 5.97 -3.11
CA LEU A 70 -11.37 7.12 -2.92
C LEU A 70 -11.80 8.35 -3.73
N ARG A 71 -12.45 8.16 -4.88
CA ARG A 71 -13.08 9.27 -5.63
C ARG A 71 -14.30 9.83 -4.91
N GLY A 72 -15.12 8.97 -4.30
CA GLY A 72 -16.29 9.40 -3.54
C GLY A 72 -15.95 10.14 -2.25
N ALA A 73 -14.79 9.85 -1.63
CA ALA A 73 -14.33 10.52 -0.42
C ALA A 73 -13.65 11.89 -0.66
N SER A 74 -13.48 12.30 -1.92
CA SER A 74 -12.82 13.56 -2.30
C SER A 74 -13.80 14.72 -2.54
N SER A 75 -15.05 14.61 -2.07
CA SER A 75 -16.10 15.63 -2.16
C SER A 75 -16.29 16.39 -0.86
#